data_AF-A0A2C6LHC1-F1
#
_entry.id   AF-A0A2C6LHC1-F1
#
_cell.length_a   1.000
_cell.length_b   1.000
_cell.length_c   1.000
_cell.angle_alpha   90.00
_cell.angle_beta   90.00
_cell.angle_gamma   90.00
#
_symmetry.space_group_name_H-M   'P 1'
#
loop_
_entity.id
_entity.type
_entity.pdbx_description
1 polymer ?
#
loop_
_entity_poly.entity_id
_entity_poly.type
_entity_poly.pdbx_seq_one_letter_code
_entity_poly.pdbx_strand_id
1 'polypeptide(L)'
;MNFLCVCLLSSVAALRIPSESSAAGANIWKSTLSEEGTRPLQADPRRLSEEKTVTCKEAAAVAAPDRTATFSETKLEASFTCGGAYVTGLIPDKTETAQCLQIPTENTPTDIATVLGVQGKVSSTDQKFTVTLAKIPDEKRGHKIYYKCKNASDKDTCLVTLELPSKIGPTECAIDRVLKISLGKASPSINFKCAGGSMNPKPFEVGDGTCSTTPKVSNAVQVTDVDKQAGEFKATVGQHPNQAEQLCYTCTYANVPTLDGKHKDRTCSVIVTVEAAASSTSTVTTTSSARSILSTCGGMNILIAVFLAVGGFN
;
A
#
# COMPACT_ATOMS: atom_id res chain seq x y z
N MET A 1 -26.29 -38.18 6.80
CA MET A 1 -24.99 -38.76 6.42
C MET A 1 -24.96 -38.91 4.91
N ASN A 2 -24.17 -38.10 4.23
CA ASN A 2 -23.76 -38.29 2.84
C ASN A 2 -22.43 -37.53 2.67
N PHE A 3 -21.33 -38.25 2.83
CA PHE A 3 -19.98 -37.72 2.60
C PHE A 3 -19.59 -38.05 1.17
N LEU A 4 -19.61 -37.05 0.30
CA LEU A 4 -19.03 -37.13 -1.04
C LEU A 4 -17.58 -36.64 -0.95
N CYS A 5 -16.67 -37.61 -0.91
CA CYS A 5 -15.23 -37.40 -0.94
C CYS A 5 -14.78 -37.28 -2.41
N VAL A 6 -14.45 -36.07 -2.85
CA VAL A 6 -13.88 -35.81 -4.18
C VAL A 6 -12.37 -35.64 -4.02
N CYS A 7 -11.61 -36.65 -4.42
CA CYS A 7 -10.15 -36.60 -4.49
C CYS A 7 -9.73 -36.06 -5.86
N LEU A 8 -9.30 -34.80 -5.92
CA LEU A 8 -8.62 -34.24 -7.09
C LEU A 8 -7.11 -34.44 -6.94
N LEU A 9 -6.58 -35.42 -7.67
CA LEU A 9 -5.16 -35.62 -7.91
C LEU A 9 -4.70 -34.62 -8.98
N SER A 10 -3.85 -33.67 -8.62
CA SER A 10 -3.19 -32.76 -9.55
C SER A 10 -1.74 -33.19 -9.75
N SER A 11 -1.43 -33.67 -10.96
CA SER A 11 -0.09 -34.04 -11.40
C SER A 11 0.75 -32.79 -11.68
N VAL A 12 1.99 -32.76 -11.17
CA VAL A 12 2.99 -31.72 -11.47
C VAL A 12 3.79 -32.17 -12.69
N ALA A 13 3.62 -31.50 -13.82
CA ALA A 13 4.49 -31.66 -14.99
C ALA A 13 5.71 -30.73 -14.83
N ALA A 14 6.89 -31.33 -14.69
CA ALA A 14 8.16 -30.62 -14.68
C ALA A 14 8.63 -30.34 -16.12
N LEU A 15 8.66 -29.07 -16.51
CA LEU A 15 9.28 -28.62 -17.76
C LEU A 15 10.78 -28.37 -17.53
N ARG A 16 11.61 -29.27 -18.09
CA ARG A 16 13.05 -29.09 -18.29
C ARG A 16 13.26 -28.13 -19.46
N ILE A 17 13.97 -27.02 -19.24
CA ILE A 17 14.46 -26.15 -20.30
C ILE A 17 15.94 -26.50 -20.54
N PRO A 18 16.36 -26.82 -21.79
CA PRO A 18 17.75 -27.05 -22.10
C PRO A 18 18.54 -25.72 -22.12
N SER A 19 19.70 -25.76 -21.48
CA SER A 19 20.74 -24.74 -21.50
C SER A 19 21.59 -24.90 -22.78
N GLU A 20 21.55 -23.92 -23.66
CA GLU A 20 22.54 -23.77 -24.74
C GLU A 20 23.61 -22.75 -24.34
N SER A 21 24.82 -23.27 -24.19
CA SER A 21 26.07 -22.54 -24.17
C SER A 21 26.45 -22.15 -25.60
N SER A 22 26.77 -20.88 -25.86
CA SER A 22 27.60 -20.49 -26.99
C SER A 22 28.73 -19.59 -26.51
N ALA A 23 29.95 -20.05 -26.77
CA ALA A 23 31.19 -19.36 -26.57
C ALA A 23 31.60 -18.56 -27.81
N ALA A 24 32.51 -17.62 -27.57
CA ALA A 24 33.46 -17.00 -28.49
C ALA A 24 32.94 -15.95 -29.49
N GLY A 25 33.59 -14.77 -29.44
CA GLY A 25 33.44 -13.72 -30.44
C GLY A 25 33.97 -12.38 -29.97
N ALA A 26 35.29 -12.28 -29.76
CA ALA A 26 35.97 -11.02 -29.56
C ALA A 26 35.75 -10.10 -30.78
N ASN A 27 35.38 -8.84 -30.54
CA ASN A 27 35.68 -7.75 -31.46
C ASN A 27 35.95 -6.48 -30.66
N ILE A 28 37.19 -6.03 -30.84
CA ILE A 28 37.77 -4.80 -30.35
C ILE A 28 37.17 -3.67 -31.19
N TRP A 29 36.45 -2.73 -30.58
CA TRP A 29 36.29 -1.40 -31.17
C TRP A 29 36.67 -0.32 -30.18
N LYS A 30 37.76 0.35 -30.58
CA LYS A 30 38.36 1.54 -30.01
C LYS A 30 37.44 2.72 -30.33
N SER A 31 36.84 3.34 -29.32
CA SER A 31 36.19 4.65 -29.47
C SER A 31 36.95 5.67 -28.65
N THR A 32 37.51 6.58 -29.42
CA THR A 32 38.37 7.71 -29.10
C THR A 32 37.75 8.64 -28.05
N LEU A 33 38.56 9.02 -27.05
CA LEU A 33 38.32 10.19 -26.21
C LEU A 33 38.24 11.44 -27.11
N SER A 34 37.11 12.14 -27.07
CA SER A 34 37.08 13.57 -27.38
C SER A 34 36.78 14.33 -26.08
N GLU A 35 37.79 15.08 -25.65
CA GLU A 35 37.70 16.20 -24.74
C GLU A 35 36.80 17.32 -25.32
N GLU A 36 36.35 18.17 -24.40
CA GLU A 36 35.78 19.51 -24.59
C GLU A 36 34.32 19.64 -25.03
N GLY A 37 33.48 19.98 -24.04
CA GLY A 37 32.12 20.44 -24.23
C GLY A 37 31.47 20.81 -22.90
N THR A 38 31.93 21.91 -22.28
CA THR A 38 31.35 22.52 -21.08
C THR A 38 29.93 23.01 -21.39
N ARG A 39 28.96 22.11 -21.30
CA ARG A 39 27.54 22.45 -21.24
C ARG A 39 27.05 22.05 -19.85
N PRO A 40 26.61 23.00 -19.01
CA PRO A 40 25.96 22.61 -17.77
C PRO A 40 24.79 21.70 -18.15
N LEU A 41 24.79 20.48 -17.61
CA LEU A 41 23.61 19.65 -17.57
C LEU A 41 22.57 20.47 -16.81
N GLN A 42 21.73 21.18 -17.56
CA GLN A 42 20.54 21.80 -17.05
C GLN A 42 19.69 20.64 -16.56
N ALA A 43 19.79 20.37 -15.26
CA ALA A 43 18.87 19.51 -14.56
C ALA A 43 17.50 20.12 -14.84
N ASP A 44 16.77 19.53 -15.79
CA ASP A 44 15.35 19.77 -15.97
C ASP A 44 14.74 19.54 -14.59
N PRO A 45 14.27 20.60 -13.89
CA PRO A 45 13.61 20.42 -12.63
C PRO A 45 12.27 19.78 -12.99
N ARG A 46 12.28 18.44 -13.07
CA ARG A 46 11.08 17.63 -13.26
C ARG A 46 10.06 18.14 -12.26
N ARG A 47 9.06 18.83 -12.83
CA ARG A 47 7.84 19.31 -12.19
C ARG A 47 7.51 18.39 -11.02
N LEU A 48 7.53 18.95 -9.81
CA LEU A 48 6.64 18.51 -8.73
C LEU A 48 5.31 18.19 -9.41
N SER A 49 4.89 16.93 -9.39
CA SER A 49 3.73 16.45 -10.14
C SER A 49 2.54 17.33 -9.76
N GLU A 50 2.24 18.32 -10.60
CA GLU A 50 1.12 19.22 -10.40
C GLU A 50 -0.11 18.33 -10.36
N GLU A 51 -0.91 18.47 -9.29
CA GLU A 51 -2.18 17.79 -9.16
C GLU A 51 -2.97 18.03 -10.45
N LYS A 52 -3.21 16.95 -11.21
CA LYS A 52 -3.82 17.06 -12.53
C LYS A 52 -5.31 17.31 -12.36
N THR A 53 -5.69 18.56 -12.08
CA THR A 53 -7.09 18.98 -12.13
C THR A 53 -7.58 18.82 -13.55
N VAL A 54 -8.66 18.07 -13.73
CA VAL A 54 -9.24 17.82 -15.05
C VAL A 54 -10.40 18.79 -15.28
N THR A 55 -10.45 19.43 -16.45
CA THR A 55 -11.58 20.30 -16.82
C THR A 55 -12.55 19.58 -17.75
N CYS A 56 -13.82 19.59 -17.39
CA CYS A 56 -14.92 19.05 -18.17
C CYS A 56 -15.52 20.16 -19.05
N LYS A 57 -15.41 20.05 -20.38
CA LYS A 57 -15.86 21.09 -21.33
C LYS A 57 -16.70 20.56 -22.50
N GLU A 58 -16.83 19.25 -22.63
CA GLU A 58 -17.41 18.57 -23.81
C GLU A 58 -18.49 17.58 -23.36
N ALA A 59 -19.45 17.30 -24.24
CA ALA A 59 -20.50 16.32 -23.97
C ALA A 59 -19.88 14.94 -23.77
N ALA A 60 -20.33 14.19 -22.76
CA ALA A 60 -19.90 12.80 -22.63
C ALA A 60 -20.55 11.94 -23.73
N ALA A 61 -19.75 11.39 -24.65
CA ALA A 61 -20.21 10.30 -25.49
C ALA A 61 -20.28 9.01 -24.65
N VAL A 62 -21.38 8.25 -24.78
CA VAL A 62 -21.71 7.06 -23.95
C VAL A 62 -20.60 5.98 -23.92
N ALA A 63 -19.63 6.03 -24.83
CA ALA A 63 -18.58 5.02 -24.99
C ALA A 63 -17.18 5.39 -24.41
N ALA A 64 -16.94 6.62 -23.92
CA ALA A 64 -15.62 6.99 -23.38
C ALA A 64 -15.72 7.99 -22.20
N PRO A 65 -15.19 7.66 -21.00
CA PRO A 65 -15.05 8.64 -19.93
C PRO A 65 -13.85 9.55 -20.24
N ASP A 66 -14.09 10.68 -20.91
CA ASP A 66 -13.02 11.55 -21.46
C ASP A 66 -12.14 12.25 -20.41
N ARG A 67 -12.52 12.22 -19.12
CA ARG A 67 -11.93 13.04 -18.06
C ARG A 67 -11.82 12.24 -16.76
N THR A 68 -10.64 11.66 -16.52
CA THR A 68 -10.33 10.94 -15.27
C THR A 68 -9.34 11.73 -14.43
N ALA A 69 -9.70 12.05 -13.19
CA ALA A 69 -8.79 12.54 -12.16
C ALA A 69 -8.53 11.41 -11.15
N THR A 70 -7.31 11.31 -10.64
CA THR A 70 -6.92 10.27 -9.68
C THR A 70 -6.78 10.90 -8.30
N PHE A 71 -7.26 10.23 -7.25
CA PHE A 71 -7.03 10.69 -5.88
C PHE A 71 -5.53 10.68 -5.55
N SER A 72 -5.04 11.72 -4.90
CA SER A 72 -3.66 11.78 -4.45
C SER A 72 -3.42 10.89 -3.24
N GLU A 73 -2.39 10.04 -3.28
CA GLU A 73 -1.95 9.22 -2.13
C GLU A 73 -1.49 10.06 -0.93
N THR A 74 -1.06 11.30 -1.17
CA THR A 74 -0.47 12.17 -0.15
C THR A 74 -1.43 13.24 0.36
N LYS A 75 -2.56 13.45 -0.33
CA LYS A 75 -3.59 14.44 0.04
C LYS A 75 -4.96 13.82 0.28
N LEU A 76 -5.22 12.60 -0.19
CA LEU A 76 -6.53 11.95 -0.16
C LEU A 76 -7.62 12.77 -0.89
N GLU A 77 -7.21 13.57 -1.87
CA GLU A 77 -8.09 14.44 -2.64
C GLU A 77 -7.98 14.19 -4.14
N ALA A 78 -9.08 14.39 -4.85
CA ALA A 78 -9.11 14.54 -6.30
C ALA A 78 -9.93 15.79 -6.65
N SER A 79 -9.47 16.56 -7.62
CA SER A 79 -10.15 17.78 -8.06
C SER A 79 -10.47 17.79 -9.55
N PHE A 80 -11.61 18.40 -9.89
CA PHE A 80 -12.03 18.63 -11.27
C PHE A 80 -12.74 19.97 -11.40
N THR A 81 -12.80 20.50 -12.61
CA THR A 81 -13.47 21.78 -12.90
C THR A 81 -14.55 21.55 -13.94
N CYS A 82 -15.76 22.03 -13.66
CA CYS A 82 -16.81 22.13 -14.67
C CYS A 82 -16.59 23.42 -15.48
N GLY A 83 -16.53 23.35 -16.81
CA GLY A 83 -16.20 24.49 -17.66
C GLY A 83 -16.99 24.54 -18.97
N GLY A 84 -16.77 25.60 -19.74
CA GLY A 84 -17.48 25.81 -21.02
C GLY A 84 -18.97 26.02 -20.79
N ALA A 85 -19.81 25.24 -21.48
CA ALA A 85 -21.26 25.28 -21.30
C ALA A 85 -21.75 24.52 -20.05
N TYR A 86 -20.88 23.73 -19.40
CA TYR A 86 -21.25 22.80 -18.32
C TYR A 86 -21.11 23.41 -16.91
N VAL A 87 -21.39 24.70 -16.77
CA VAL A 87 -21.12 25.45 -15.53
C VAL A 87 -22.35 25.65 -14.64
N THR A 88 -23.49 25.08 -15.04
CA THR A 88 -24.80 25.38 -14.44
C THR A 88 -25.10 24.57 -13.18
N GLY A 89 -24.40 23.45 -12.97
CA GLY A 89 -24.57 22.62 -11.79
C GLY A 89 -23.75 21.33 -11.82
N LEU A 90 -23.92 20.54 -10.76
CA LEU A 90 -23.29 19.24 -10.57
C LEU A 90 -24.36 18.15 -10.38
N ILE A 91 -24.05 16.91 -10.76
CA ILE A 91 -24.76 15.70 -10.35
C ILE A 91 -23.75 14.77 -9.66
N PRO A 92 -24.01 14.36 -8.41
CA PRO A 92 -25.09 14.80 -7.53
C PRO A 92 -25.03 16.29 -7.20
N ASP A 93 -26.09 16.87 -6.63
CA ASP A 93 -26.11 18.32 -6.38
C ASP A 93 -25.01 18.72 -5.39
N LYS A 94 -24.46 19.93 -5.52
CA LYS A 94 -23.38 20.42 -4.64
C LYS A 94 -23.77 20.48 -3.15
N THR A 95 -25.06 20.51 -2.83
CA THR A 95 -25.57 20.44 -1.46
C THR A 95 -25.45 19.04 -0.86
N GLU A 96 -25.38 18.00 -1.69
CA GLU A 96 -25.22 16.60 -1.31
C GLU A 96 -23.73 16.25 -1.16
N THR A 97 -23.07 16.93 -0.23
CA THR A 97 -21.60 16.91 -0.12
C THR A 97 -20.97 15.55 0.16
N ALA A 98 -21.73 14.51 0.53
CA ALA A 98 -21.21 13.16 0.79
C ALA A 98 -21.55 12.15 -0.32
N GLN A 99 -22.13 12.59 -1.43
CA GLN A 99 -22.66 11.72 -2.47
C GLN A 99 -21.85 11.77 -3.76
N CYS A 100 -21.95 10.67 -4.50
CA CYS A 100 -21.36 10.49 -5.82
C CYS A 100 -22.28 9.63 -6.68
N LEU A 101 -21.91 9.40 -7.94
CA LEU A 101 -22.55 8.39 -8.77
C LEU A 101 -21.69 7.12 -8.77
N GLN A 102 -22.33 5.96 -8.57
CA GLN A 102 -21.65 4.66 -8.68
C GLN A 102 -21.55 4.19 -10.14
N ILE A 103 -22.58 4.51 -10.95
CA ILE A 103 -22.70 4.07 -12.33
C ILE A 103 -22.72 5.32 -13.23
N PRO A 104 -21.85 5.43 -14.24
CA PRO A 104 -21.69 6.65 -15.03
C PRO A 104 -22.93 7.00 -15.86
N THR A 105 -23.74 6.01 -16.24
CA THR A 105 -24.97 6.19 -17.04
C THR A 105 -26.17 6.59 -16.19
N GLU A 106 -26.10 6.44 -14.87
CA GLU A 106 -27.20 6.74 -13.95
C GLU A 106 -27.03 8.10 -13.29
N ASN A 107 -28.12 8.64 -12.74
CA ASN A 107 -28.11 9.91 -12.00
C ASN A 107 -28.51 9.71 -10.53
N THR A 108 -28.67 8.46 -10.08
CA THR A 108 -29.03 8.13 -8.70
C THR A 108 -27.85 8.46 -7.78
N PRO A 109 -27.97 9.43 -6.86
CA PRO A 109 -26.92 9.71 -5.90
C PRO A 109 -26.73 8.53 -4.93
N THR A 110 -25.49 8.20 -4.64
CA THR A 110 -25.09 7.19 -3.66
C THR A 110 -24.00 7.76 -2.76
N ASP A 111 -24.08 7.48 -1.47
CA ASP A 111 -23.06 7.92 -0.52
C ASP A 111 -21.68 7.36 -0.90
N ILE A 112 -20.65 8.21 -0.84
CA ILE A 112 -19.26 7.83 -1.09
C ILE A 112 -18.84 6.68 -0.15
N ALA A 113 -19.31 6.72 1.10
CA ALA A 113 -19.06 5.68 2.09
C ALA A 113 -19.61 4.31 1.67
N THR A 114 -20.75 4.27 0.97
CA THR A 114 -21.33 3.03 0.47
C THR A 114 -20.55 2.47 -0.72
N VAL A 115 -20.11 3.34 -1.64
CA VAL A 115 -19.38 2.91 -2.86
C VAL A 115 -17.94 2.50 -2.54
N LEU A 116 -17.23 3.34 -1.78
CA LEU A 116 -15.81 3.21 -1.49
C LEU A 116 -15.50 2.62 -0.11
N GLY A 117 -16.48 2.44 0.78
CA GLY A 117 -16.24 1.94 2.14
C GLY A 117 -15.58 2.96 3.08
N VAL A 118 -15.44 4.22 2.65
CA VAL A 118 -14.80 5.31 3.41
C VAL A 118 -15.59 6.60 3.30
N GLN A 119 -15.60 7.36 4.38
CA GLN A 119 -16.21 8.69 4.38
C GLN A 119 -15.53 9.60 3.36
N GLY A 120 -16.32 10.41 2.66
CA GLY A 120 -15.84 11.38 1.69
C GLY A 120 -16.67 12.65 1.73
N LYS A 121 -16.10 13.74 1.21
CA LYS A 121 -16.76 15.04 1.14
C LYS A 121 -16.37 15.78 -0.12
N VAL A 122 -17.36 16.40 -0.77
CA VAL A 122 -17.21 17.31 -1.90
C VAL A 122 -17.26 18.74 -1.38
N SER A 123 -16.31 19.56 -1.84
CA SER A 123 -16.29 21.01 -1.66
C SER A 123 -16.21 21.68 -3.03
N SER A 124 -16.67 22.94 -3.13
CA SER A 124 -16.66 23.67 -4.38
C SER A 124 -16.21 25.12 -4.20
N THR A 125 -15.33 25.58 -5.08
CA THR A 125 -14.88 26.98 -5.19
C THR A 125 -14.79 27.35 -6.66
N ASP A 126 -15.53 28.36 -7.12
CA ASP A 126 -15.46 28.89 -8.50
C ASP A 126 -15.48 27.81 -9.59
N GLN A 127 -16.45 26.89 -9.52
CA GLN A 127 -16.64 25.74 -10.44
C GLN A 127 -15.56 24.64 -10.38
N LYS A 128 -14.54 24.79 -9.52
CA LYS A 128 -13.66 23.70 -9.12
C LYS A 128 -14.32 22.92 -7.99
N PHE A 129 -14.41 21.61 -8.17
CA PHE A 129 -14.90 20.66 -7.18
C PHE A 129 -13.73 19.83 -6.68
N THR A 130 -13.59 19.72 -5.36
CA THR A 130 -12.57 18.89 -4.71
C THR A 130 -13.27 17.86 -3.87
N VAL A 131 -12.97 16.58 -4.11
CA VAL A 131 -13.47 15.46 -3.34
C VAL A 131 -12.35 14.98 -2.43
N THR A 132 -12.59 15.02 -1.12
CA THR A 132 -11.67 14.60 -0.06
C THR A 132 -12.16 13.30 0.56
N LEU A 133 -11.27 12.34 0.77
CA LEU A 133 -11.57 11.06 1.43
C LEU A 133 -10.94 10.99 2.81
N ALA A 134 -11.57 10.26 3.73
CA ALA A 134 -11.00 9.98 5.05
C ALA A 134 -9.78 9.05 4.97
N LYS A 135 -9.72 8.16 3.98
CA LYS A 135 -8.63 7.21 3.70
C LYS A 135 -8.82 6.63 2.30
N ILE A 136 -7.75 6.13 1.66
CA ILE A 136 -7.85 5.25 0.48
C ILE A 136 -7.90 3.80 0.97
N PRO A 137 -9.02 3.06 0.80
CA PRO A 137 -9.10 1.65 1.17
C PRO A 137 -8.26 0.78 0.24
N ASP A 138 -7.42 -0.09 0.81
CA ASP A 138 -6.49 -0.93 0.03
C ASP A 138 -7.23 -1.92 -0.88
N GLU A 139 -8.36 -2.46 -0.42
CA GLU A 139 -9.23 -3.38 -1.15
C GLU A 139 -10.04 -2.69 -2.26
N LYS A 140 -10.11 -1.35 -2.25
CA LYS A 140 -10.83 -0.54 -3.23
C LYS A 140 -9.90 0.19 -4.21
N ARG A 141 -8.59 0.00 -4.15
CA ARG A 141 -7.65 0.60 -5.11
C ARG A 141 -8.05 0.29 -6.57
N GLY A 142 -8.00 1.32 -7.42
CA GLY A 142 -8.50 1.29 -8.81
C GLY A 142 -10.03 1.39 -8.98
N HIS A 143 -10.83 1.44 -7.89
CA HIS A 143 -12.26 1.71 -8.00
C HIS A 143 -12.52 3.16 -8.38
N LYS A 144 -13.70 3.41 -8.95
CA LYS A 144 -14.09 4.68 -9.55
C LYS A 144 -15.40 5.16 -8.95
N ILE A 145 -15.51 6.47 -8.81
CA ILE A 145 -16.78 7.19 -8.59
C ILE A 145 -16.94 8.23 -9.67
N TYR A 146 -18.17 8.68 -9.89
CA TYR A 146 -18.48 9.56 -11.01
C TYR A 146 -19.23 10.81 -10.56
N TYR A 147 -19.04 11.88 -11.32
CA TYR A 147 -19.79 13.13 -11.20
C TYR A 147 -20.15 13.61 -12.60
N LYS A 148 -21.19 14.42 -12.73
CA LYS A 148 -21.54 15.05 -14.02
C LYS A 148 -21.68 16.56 -13.86
N CYS A 149 -21.08 17.30 -14.77
CA CYS A 149 -21.28 18.74 -14.90
C CYS A 149 -22.49 18.99 -15.82
N LYS A 150 -23.42 19.85 -15.38
CA LYS A 150 -24.65 20.17 -16.10
C LYS A 150 -24.48 21.36 -17.02
N ASN A 151 -25.03 21.28 -18.23
CA ASN A 151 -25.28 22.45 -19.06
C ASN A 151 -26.68 23.04 -18.80
N ALA A 152 -26.98 24.18 -19.41
CA ALA A 152 -28.24 24.88 -19.20
C ALA A 152 -29.51 24.11 -19.61
N SER A 153 -29.40 23.04 -20.41
CA SER A 153 -30.55 22.28 -20.90
C SER A 153 -30.82 21.00 -20.11
N ASP A 154 -29.95 20.62 -19.17
CA ASP A 154 -29.96 19.37 -18.37
C ASP A 154 -29.99 18.06 -19.20
N LYS A 155 -30.07 18.15 -20.53
CA LYS A 155 -30.14 17.03 -21.47
C LYS A 155 -28.77 16.52 -21.89
N ASP A 156 -27.74 17.33 -21.67
CA ASP A 156 -26.37 17.03 -22.03
C ASP A 156 -25.45 17.36 -20.86
N THR A 157 -24.58 16.40 -20.54
CA THR A 157 -23.76 16.42 -19.33
C THR A 157 -22.34 16.01 -19.66
N CYS A 158 -21.39 16.64 -18.97
CA CYS A 158 -19.99 16.26 -19.05
C CYS A 158 -19.65 15.33 -17.88
N LEU A 159 -19.28 14.08 -18.17
CA LEU A 159 -18.96 13.05 -17.18
C LEU A 159 -17.52 13.20 -16.70
N VAL A 160 -17.34 13.20 -15.38
CA VAL A 160 -16.05 13.17 -14.71
C VAL A 160 -15.91 11.87 -13.94
N THR A 161 -14.77 11.20 -14.13
CA THR A 161 -14.41 10.00 -13.38
C THR A 161 -13.36 10.37 -12.34
N LEU A 162 -13.59 10.02 -11.07
CA LEU A 162 -12.58 10.06 -10.03
C LEU A 162 -12.16 8.63 -9.68
N GLU A 163 -10.89 8.33 -9.88
CA GLU A 163 -10.32 6.99 -9.70
C GLU A 163 -9.42 6.94 -8.47
N LEU A 164 -9.64 5.94 -7.61
CA LEU A 164 -8.69 5.63 -6.54
C LEU A 164 -7.36 5.16 -7.16
N PRO A 165 -6.21 5.52 -6.59
CA PRO A 165 -4.92 5.08 -7.09
C PRO A 165 -4.84 3.58 -7.35
N SER A 166 -3.92 3.23 -8.24
CA SER A 166 -3.58 1.85 -8.52
C SER A 166 -3.12 1.12 -7.25
N LYS A 167 -3.06 -0.22 -7.35
CA LYS A 167 -2.51 -1.05 -6.28
C LYS A 167 -1.06 -0.63 -6.00
N ILE A 168 -0.78 -0.34 -4.74
CA ILE A 168 0.58 -0.07 -4.26
C ILE A 168 1.30 -1.38 -3.95
N GLY A 169 2.61 -1.39 -4.13
CA GLY A 169 3.43 -2.56 -3.89
C GLY A 169 3.42 -3.02 -2.42
N PRO A 170 3.85 -4.27 -2.14
CA PRO A 170 3.92 -4.78 -0.76
C PRO A 170 4.94 -4.05 0.10
N THR A 171 5.86 -3.27 -0.49
CA THR A 171 6.91 -2.50 0.20
C THR A 171 6.72 -0.98 0.08
N GLU A 172 5.51 -0.52 -0.25
CA GLU A 172 5.23 0.90 -0.45
C GLU A 172 4.33 1.44 0.67
N CYS A 173 4.75 2.51 1.33
CA CYS A 173 3.95 3.23 2.32
C CYS A 173 2.90 4.10 1.64
N ALA A 174 1.74 4.21 2.30
CA ALA A 174 0.69 5.16 1.99
C ALA A 174 0.02 5.62 3.31
N ILE A 175 -0.69 6.72 3.29
CA ILE A 175 -1.36 7.28 4.47
C ILE A 175 -2.19 6.22 5.21
N ASP A 176 -1.99 6.11 6.52
CA ASP A 176 -2.60 5.14 7.44
C ASP A 176 -2.42 3.65 7.08
N ARG A 177 -1.39 3.34 6.30
CA ARG A 177 -0.97 1.95 6.04
C ARG A 177 0.01 1.49 7.11
N VAL A 178 -0.02 0.18 7.39
CA VAL A 178 0.98 -0.50 8.19
C VAL A 178 1.75 -1.46 7.29
N LEU A 179 3.01 -1.15 7.03
CA LEU A 179 3.95 -2.00 6.30
C LEU A 179 4.67 -2.92 7.29
N LYS A 180 4.62 -4.24 7.06
CA LYS A 180 5.33 -5.23 7.87
C LYS A 180 6.44 -5.85 7.05
N ILE A 181 7.67 -5.72 7.53
CA ILE A 181 8.88 -6.22 6.90
C ILE A 181 9.53 -7.23 7.85
N SER A 182 10.01 -8.35 7.31
CA SER A 182 10.82 -9.32 8.06
C SER A 182 12.23 -9.35 7.48
N LEU A 183 13.23 -9.17 8.34
CA LEU A 183 14.65 -9.26 8.00
C LEU A 183 15.28 -10.40 8.79
N GLY A 184 16.11 -11.16 8.11
CA GLY A 184 16.75 -12.35 8.66
C GLY A 184 18.07 -12.63 7.98
N LYS A 185 18.68 -13.79 8.29
CA LYS A 185 20.00 -14.14 7.74
C LYS A 185 19.99 -14.28 6.21
N ALA A 186 18.91 -14.83 5.66
CA ALA A 186 18.75 -15.03 4.22
C ALA A 186 18.40 -13.74 3.45
N SER A 187 17.82 -12.76 4.15
CA SER A 187 17.37 -11.49 3.59
C SER A 187 17.69 -10.35 4.56
N PRO A 188 18.98 -9.96 4.66
CA PRO A 188 19.44 -8.99 5.65
C PRO A 188 19.08 -7.56 5.30
N SER A 189 18.51 -7.29 4.13
CA SER A 189 18.07 -5.95 3.74
C SER A 189 16.89 -5.96 2.81
N ILE A 190 16.09 -4.89 2.83
CA ILE A 190 14.99 -4.66 1.88
C ILE A 190 14.87 -3.17 1.55
N ASN A 191 14.43 -2.87 0.33
CA ASN A 191 14.01 -1.53 -0.05
C ASN A 191 12.51 -1.36 0.16
N PHE A 192 12.11 -0.20 0.64
CA PHE A 192 10.71 0.21 0.77
C PHE A 192 10.57 1.69 0.41
N LYS A 193 9.36 2.11 0.05
CA LYS A 193 9.11 3.48 -0.42
C LYS A 193 8.19 4.23 0.52
N CYS A 194 8.51 5.49 0.78
CA CYS A 194 7.71 6.50 1.46
C CYS A 194 7.51 7.67 0.49
N ALA A 195 6.89 7.39 -0.66
CA ALA A 195 6.78 8.35 -1.76
C ALA A 195 5.95 9.58 -1.34
N GLY A 196 6.54 10.78 -1.46
CA GLY A 196 5.90 12.04 -1.07
C GLY A 196 5.71 12.24 0.45
N GLY A 197 6.23 11.33 1.26
CA GLY A 197 6.33 11.47 2.71
C GLY A 197 7.77 11.79 3.15
N SER A 198 7.92 12.18 4.40
CA SER A 198 9.21 12.34 5.08
C SER A 198 9.38 11.25 6.12
N MET A 199 10.54 10.60 6.17
CA MET A 199 10.79 9.51 7.09
C MET A 199 11.75 9.92 8.21
N ASN A 200 11.45 9.48 9.43
CA ASN A 200 12.40 9.53 10.52
C ASN A 200 13.19 8.20 10.57
N PRO A 201 14.54 8.22 10.39
CA PRO A 201 15.34 7.00 10.43
C PRO A 201 15.52 6.43 11.85
N LYS A 202 15.04 7.11 12.90
CA LYS A 202 15.07 6.61 14.28
C LYS A 202 13.85 5.73 14.54
N PRO A 203 14.04 4.52 15.12
CA PRO A 203 12.93 3.63 15.41
C PRO A 203 12.18 4.03 16.69
N PHE A 204 10.92 3.62 16.73
CA PHE A 204 9.99 3.68 17.85
C PHE A 204 9.58 2.28 18.26
N GLU A 205 8.99 2.14 19.45
CA GLU A 205 8.35 0.90 19.87
C GLU A 205 7.08 0.64 19.05
N VAL A 206 6.74 -0.63 18.86
CA VAL A 206 5.46 -1.04 18.24
C VAL A 206 4.39 -1.07 19.34
N GLY A 207 3.29 -0.33 19.16
CA GLY A 207 2.12 -0.32 20.03
C GLY A 207 0.85 -0.49 19.23
N ASP A 208 -0.06 -1.37 19.66
CA ASP A 208 -1.34 -1.65 18.99
C ASP A 208 -1.22 -1.93 17.47
N GLY A 209 -0.12 -2.54 17.05
CA GLY A 209 0.16 -2.84 15.64
C GLY A 209 0.57 -1.65 14.78
N THR A 210 0.89 -0.50 15.38
CA THR A 210 1.41 0.72 14.73
C THR A 210 2.65 1.25 15.46
N CYS A 211 3.25 2.34 14.97
CA CYS A 211 4.34 2.99 15.70
C CYS A 211 3.78 3.75 16.91
N SER A 212 4.33 3.48 18.08
CA SER A 212 4.10 4.30 19.27
C SER A 212 4.86 5.63 19.17
N THR A 213 4.68 6.49 20.19
CA THR A 213 5.47 7.72 20.36
C THR A 213 6.77 7.50 21.13
N THR A 214 6.98 6.31 21.70
CA THR A 214 8.16 6.00 22.52
C THR A 214 9.35 5.65 21.62
N PRO A 215 10.44 6.44 21.64
CA PRO A 215 11.64 6.11 20.88
C PRO A 215 12.27 4.82 21.38
N LYS A 216 12.80 4.01 20.47
CA LYS A 216 13.46 2.75 20.80
C LYS A 216 14.94 2.82 20.42
N VAL A 217 15.81 2.52 21.37
CA VAL A 217 17.26 2.43 21.11
C VAL A 217 17.59 1.00 20.70
N SER A 218 17.95 0.81 19.43
CA SER A 218 18.42 -0.47 18.93
C SER A 218 19.40 -0.26 17.78
N ASN A 219 20.38 -1.16 17.69
CA ASN A 219 21.33 -1.25 16.57
C ASN A 219 20.95 -2.39 15.60
N ALA A 220 19.77 -2.99 15.77
CA ALA A 220 19.38 -4.15 14.98
C ALA A 220 19.11 -3.83 13.51
N VAL A 221 18.61 -2.63 13.21
CA VAL A 221 18.35 -2.16 11.85
C VAL A 221 18.88 -0.75 11.65
N GLN A 222 19.52 -0.55 10.51
CA GLN A 222 19.88 0.76 9.98
C GLN A 222 18.97 1.07 8.79
N VAL A 223 18.34 2.24 8.80
CA VAL A 223 17.55 2.76 7.68
C VAL A 223 18.32 3.89 7.01
N THR A 224 18.56 3.77 5.71
CA THR A 224 19.28 4.76 4.91
C THR A 224 18.44 5.22 3.72
N ASP A 225 18.56 6.48 3.35
CA ASP A 225 18.02 6.99 2.08
C ASP A 225 18.75 6.32 0.89
N VAL A 226 17.99 5.77 -0.05
CA VAL A 226 18.52 5.28 -1.34
C VAL A 226 18.32 6.35 -2.40
N ASP A 227 17.09 6.85 -2.51
CA ASP A 227 16.71 7.94 -3.39
C ASP A 227 15.73 8.86 -2.64
N LYS A 228 16.24 10.01 -2.20
CA LYS A 228 15.45 11.01 -1.47
C LYS A 228 14.32 11.62 -2.31
N GLN A 229 14.49 11.70 -3.63
CA GLN A 229 13.46 12.28 -4.51
C GLN A 229 12.32 11.28 -4.74
N ALA A 230 12.66 10.00 -4.92
CA ALA A 230 11.66 8.94 -5.02
C ALA A 230 11.05 8.55 -3.66
N GLY A 231 11.66 8.99 -2.56
CA GLY A 231 11.31 8.56 -1.20
C GLY A 231 11.62 7.07 -0.99
N GLU A 232 12.70 6.57 -1.59
CA GLU A 232 13.13 5.17 -1.43
C GLU A 232 14.15 5.03 -0.31
N PHE A 233 13.91 4.06 0.57
CA PHE A 233 14.70 3.78 1.75
C PHE A 233 15.12 2.31 1.75
N LYS A 234 16.26 2.03 2.37
CA LYS A 234 16.75 0.67 2.58
C LYS A 234 16.88 0.40 4.07
N ALA A 235 16.16 -0.62 4.55
CA ALA A 235 16.37 -1.18 5.88
C ALA A 235 17.39 -2.32 5.76
N THR A 236 18.44 -2.28 6.57
CA THR A 236 19.50 -3.29 6.62
C THR A 236 19.73 -3.73 8.05
N VAL A 237 19.87 -5.04 8.27
CA VAL A 237 20.25 -5.59 9.58
C VAL A 237 21.65 -5.11 9.92
N GLY A 238 21.79 -4.35 11.01
CA GLY A 238 23.09 -3.94 11.55
C GLY A 238 23.69 -5.06 12.39
N GLN A 239 23.02 -5.37 13.50
CA GLN A 239 23.39 -6.46 14.40
C GLN A 239 22.17 -7.37 14.65
N HIS A 240 22.35 -8.68 14.55
CA HIS A 240 21.26 -9.59 14.90
C HIS A 240 21.05 -9.58 16.43
N PRO A 241 19.83 -9.28 16.92
CA PRO A 241 19.53 -9.26 18.33
C PRO A 241 19.52 -10.69 18.92
N ASN A 242 19.69 -10.84 20.24
CA ASN A 242 19.66 -12.16 20.88
C ASN A 242 18.25 -12.79 20.90
N GLN A 243 17.22 -11.96 20.71
CA GLN A 243 15.82 -12.33 20.59
C GLN A 243 15.21 -11.57 19.42
N ALA A 244 14.17 -12.12 18.80
CA ALA A 244 13.51 -11.43 17.70
C ALA A 244 13.01 -10.05 18.16
N GLU A 245 13.31 -9.02 17.39
CA GLU A 245 13.05 -7.64 17.78
C GLU A 245 12.18 -6.95 16.73
N GLN A 246 11.19 -6.18 17.16
CA GLN A 246 10.43 -5.29 16.29
C GLN A 246 10.86 -3.84 16.48
N LEU A 247 11.07 -3.15 15.36
CA LEU A 247 11.38 -1.73 15.28
C LEU A 247 10.35 -1.06 14.38
N CYS A 248 9.78 0.06 14.82
CA CYS A 248 8.81 0.80 14.03
C CYS A 248 9.39 2.10 13.51
N TYR A 249 9.22 2.38 12.23
CA TYR A 249 9.61 3.64 11.62
C TYR A 249 8.41 4.33 11.01
N THR A 250 8.40 5.66 11.03
CA THR A 250 7.26 6.46 10.59
C THR A 250 7.58 7.23 9.32
N CYS A 251 6.74 7.06 8.32
CA CYS A 251 6.67 7.90 7.14
C CYS A 251 5.53 8.91 7.33
N THR A 252 5.85 10.20 7.36
CA THR A 252 4.93 11.30 7.66
C THR A 252 4.57 12.08 6.40
N TYR A 253 3.28 12.27 6.16
CA TYR A 253 2.71 13.07 5.09
C TYR A 253 2.17 14.36 5.70
N ALA A 254 2.77 15.48 5.33
CA ALA A 254 2.42 16.77 5.90
C ALA A 254 1.22 17.42 5.19
N ASN A 255 0.47 18.21 5.95
CA ASN A 255 -0.64 19.01 5.43
C ASN A 255 -1.65 18.17 4.63
N VAL A 256 -2.12 17.06 5.19
CA VAL A 256 -3.17 16.23 4.59
C VAL A 256 -4.54 16.84 4.93
N PRO A 257 -5.35 17.20 3.94
CA PRO A 257 -6.72 17.66 4.15
C PRO A 257 -7.58 16.67 4.92
N THR A 258 -8.53 17.20 5.69
CA THR A 258 -9.54 16.43 6.42
C THR A 258 -10.94 16.82 5.97
N LEU A 259 -11.92 15.97 6.26
CA LEU A 259 -13.32 16.20 5.86
C LEU A 259 -13.93 17.48 6.48
N ASP A 260 -13.38 17.99 7.59
CA ASP A 260 -13.76 19.28 8.20
C ASP A 260 -13.01 20.48 7.60
N GLY A 261 -12.23 20.29 6.53
CA GLY A 261 -11.50 21.36 5.83
C GLY A 261 -10.22 21.82 6.53
N LYS A 262 -9.81 21.12 7.60
CA LYS A 262 -8.53 21.35 8.26
C LYS A 262 -7.42 20.54 7.57
N HIS A 263 -6.20 20.77 8.01
CA HIS A 263 -5.04 20.02 7.57
C HIS A 263 -4.37 19.40 8.79
N LYS A 264 -3.94 18.15 8.67
CA LYS A 264 -3.15 17.47 9.70
C LYS A 264 -2.07 16.61 9.08
N ASP A 265 -1.04 16.32 9.85
CA ASP A 265 -0.06 15.33 9.47
C ASP A 265 -0.64 13.93 9.64
N ARG A 266 -0.34 13.05 8.71
CA ARG A 266 -0.73 11.64 8.78
C ARG A 266 0.46 10.76 8.51
N THR A 267 0.40 9.52 8.99
CA THR A 267 1.56 8.65 8.98
C THR A 267 1.28 7.30 8.34
N CYS A 268 2.35 6.65 7.92
CA CYS A 268 2.40 5.24 7.60
C CYS A 268 3.42 4.59 8.54
N SER A 269 3.05 3.47 9.16
CA SER A 269 3.91 2.73 10.08
C SER A 269 4.67 1.65 9.32
N VAL A 270 6.00 1.63 9.42
CA VAL A 270 6.88 0.62 8.84
C VAL A 270 7.45 -0.22 9.98
N ILE A 271 6.87 -1.38 10.24
CA ILE A 271 7.29 -2.31 11.29
C ILE A 271 8.27 -3.30 10.68
N VAL A 272 9.52 -3.21 11.11
CA VAL A 272 10.60 -4.13 10.74
C VAL A 272 10.80 -5.12 11.87
N THR A 273 10.60 -6.41 11.59
CA THR A 273 10.93 -7.51 12.50
C THR A 273 12.29 -8.08 12.10
N VAL A 274 13.22 -8.13 13.05
CA VAL A 274 14.55 -8.74 12.87
C VAL A 274 14.58 -10.08 13.58
N GLU A 275 14.97 -11.12 12.85
CA GLU A 275 15.20 -12.44 13.42
C GLU A 275 16.34 -12.43 14.44
N ALA A 276 16.22 -13.25 15.48
CA ALA A 276 17.29 -13.44 16.45
C ALA A 276 18.55 -14.00 15.78
N ALA A 277 19.72 -13.63 16.30
CA ALA A 277 20.94 -14.40 16.07
C ALA A 277 20.65 -15.83 16.52
N ALA A 278 20.73 -16.79 15.60
CA ALA A 278 20.44 -18.19 15.89
C ALA A 278 21.06 -18.55 17.23
N SER A 279 20.20 -18.82 18.22
CA SER A 279 20.65 -19.17 19.56
C SER A 279 21.59 -20.34 19.36
N SER A 280 22.85 -20.15 19.72
CA SER A 280 23.76 -21.26 19.91
C SER A 280 23.07 -22.12 20.94
N THR A 281 22.30 -23.09 20.45
CA THR A 281 21.72 -24.13 21.28
C THR A 281 22.96 -24.86 21.72
N SER A 282 23.49 -24.44 22.86
CA SER A 282 24.50 -25.21 23.55
C SER A 282 23.82 -26.55 23.75
N THR A 283 24.17 -27.51 22.90
CA THR A 283 23.87 -28.91 23.14
C THR A 283 24.54 -29.17 24.47
N VAL A 284 23.80 -28.98 25.56
CA VAL A 284 24.20 -29.47 26.85
C VAL A 284 24.11 -30.96 26.65
N THR A 285 25.24 -31.57 26.30
CA THR A 285 25.44 -33.00 26.37
C THR A 285 25.21 -33.33 27.83
N THR A 286 23.95 -33.64 28.18
CA THR A 286 23.63 -34.26 29.44
C THR A 286 24.26 -35.64 29.33
N THR A 287 25.50 -35.73 29.82
CA THR A 287 26.16 -37.00 30.11
C THR A 287 25.37 -37.65 31.24
N SER A 288 24.20 -38.17 30.90
CA SER A 288 23.45 -39.12 31.73
C SER A 288 24.35 -40.33 31.86
N SER A 289 25.04 -40.41 32.99
CA SER A 289 25.64 -41.65 33.46
C SER A 289 24.47 -42.61 33.65
N ALA A 290 24.24 -43.44 32.64
CA ALA A 290 23.32 -44.56 32.70
C ALA A 290 23.79 -45.49 33.83
N ARG A 291 23.25 -45.30 35.03
CA ARG A 291 23.05 -46.41 35.97
C ARG A 291 21.68 -46.96 35.66
N SER A 292 21.69 -48.12 35.00
CA SER A 292 20.53 -48.97 34.78
C SER A 292 19.71 -49.12 36.07
N ILE A 293 18.47 -48.64 36.03
CA ILE A 293 17.40 -49.20 36.87
C ILE A 293 16.31 -49.62 35.90
N LEU A 294 16.26 -50.92 35.66
CA LEU A 294 15.10 -51.62 35.11
C LEU A 294 13.92 -51.35 36.04
N SER A 295 12.95 -50.54 35.60
CA SER A 295 11.62 -50.49 36.19
C SER A 295 10.64 -51.10 35.21
N THR A 296 10.34 -52.37 35.49
CA THR A 296 9.34 -53.18 34.83
C THR A 296 7.95 -52.83 35.36
N CYS A 297 6.94 -52.96 34.48
CA CYS A 297 5.51 -53.09 34.77
C CYS A 297 4.69 -51.83 35.11
N GLY A 298 3.51 -51.79 34.50
CA GLY A 298 2.36 -51.03 34.97
C GLY A 298 1.57 -50.36 33.85
N GLY A 299 0.93 -51.14 32.98
CA GLY A 299 -0.10 -50.58 32.10
C GLY A 299 -1.23 -49.98 32.93
N MET A 300 -1.73 -48.82 32.50
CA MET A 300 -3.08 -48.36 32.83
C MET A 300 -3.63 -47.53 31.68
N ASN A 301 -4.65 -48.13 31.05
CA ASN A 301 -5.69 -47.44 30.30
C ASN A 301 -6.29 -46.33 31.17
N ILE A 302 -6.39 -45.09 30.67
CA ILE A 302 -7.50 -44.21 31.00
C ILE A 302 -8.04 -43.56 29.71
N LEU A 303 -9.30 -43.90 29.49
CA LEU A 303 -10.29 -43.46 28.52
C LEU A 303 -10.94 -42.15 29.05
N ILE A 304 -11.71 -41.45 28.19
CA ILE A 304 -12.71 -40.37 28.50
C ILE A 304 -12.12 -38.93 28.38
N ALA A 305 -12.74 -37.92 27.75
CA ALA A 305 -14.08 -37.74 27.15
C ALA A 305 -14.02 -36.74 25.98
N VAL A 306 -14.91 -36.97 25.02
CA VAL A 306 -15.41 -36.00 24.04
C VAL A 306 -16.35 -35.02 24.76
N PHE A 307 -16.15 -33.72 24.61
CA PHE A 307 -17.20 -32.72 24.85
C PHE A 307 -17.52 -31.99 23.55
N LEU A 308 -18.66 -32.36 22.98
CA LEU A 308 -19.42 -31.56 22.02
C LEU A 308 -20.14 -30.46 22.80
N ALA A 309 -19.88 -29.20 22.46
CA ALA A 309 -20.75 -28.09 22.82
C ALA A 309 -21.42 -27.58 21.53
N VAL A 310 -22.66 -28.01 21.34
CA VAL A 310 -23.63 -27.40 20.43
C VAL A 310 -24.28 -26.27 21.22
N GLY A 311 -24.22 -25.04 20.71
CA GLY A 311 -24.97 -23.90 21.23
C GLY A 311 -25.57 -23.13 20.07
N GLY A 312 -26.89 -23.25 19.90
CA GLY A 312 -27.71 -22.39 19.04
C GLY A 312 -28.52 -21.38 19.86
N PHE A 313 -29.31 -20.57 19.13
CA PHE A 313 -30.19 -19.45 19.52
C PHE A 313 -29.46 -18.10 19.72
N ASN A 314 -29.80 -16.98 19.06
CA ASN A 314 -31.00 -16.54 18.31
C ASN A 314 -30.70 -16.13 16.87
#